data_AF-A0A6B2PWS3-F1
#
_entry.id   AF-A0A6B2PWS3-F1
#
_cell.length_a   1.000
_cell.length_b   1.000
_cell.length_c   1.000
_cell.angle_alpha   90.00
_cell.angle_beta   90.00
_cell.angle_gamma   90.00
#
_symmetry.space_group_name_H-M   'P 1'
#
loop_
_entity.id
_entity.type
_entity.pdbx_description
1 polymer ?
#
loop_
_entity_poly.entity_id
_entity_poly.type
_entity_poly.pdbx_seq_one_letter_code
_entity_poly.pdbx_strand_id
1 'polypeptide(L)' 'MSKVLNELPASASNNESLILQALNASNQRQVAEMINVDASILSRMKTEKKSNGWTEIEFISFLLTAIGLKVV' A
#
# COMPACT_ATOMS: atom_id res chain seq x y z
N MET A 1 -18.28 -17.50 -10.53
CA MET A 1 -17.50 -16.61 -9.64
C MET A 1 -17.92 -15.18 -9.92
N SER A 2 -18.66 -14.55 -9.02
CA SER A 2 -18.94 -13.12 -9.15
C SER A 2 -17.63 -12.35 -9.06
N LYS A 3 -17.33 -11.51 -10.05
CA LYS A 3 -16.31 -10.48 -9.91
C LYS A 3 -16.75 -9.59 -8.75
N VAL A 4 -16.17 -9.79 -7.58
CA VAL A 4 -16.26 -8.81 -6.49
C VAL A 4 -15.67 -7.54 -7.08
N LEU A 5 -16.46 -6.48 -7.13
CA LEU A 5 -16.02 -5.16 -7.58
C LEU A 5 -14.80 -4.79 -6.72
N ASN A 6 -13.64 -4.70 -7.37
CA ASN A 6 -12.36 -4.30 -6.76
C ASN A 6 -12.37 -2.79 -6.51
N GLU A 7 -13.30 -2.31 -5.71
CA GLU A 7 -13.28 -0.93 -5.23
C GLU A 7 -12.77 -0.95 -3.79
N LEU A 8 -11.68 -0.20 -3.55
CA LEU A 8 -11.18 0.02 -2.19
C LEU A 8 -12.29 0.72 -1.39
N PRO A 9 -12.69 0.19 -0.22
CA PRO A 9 -13.55 0.91 0.70
C PRO A 9 -12.96 2.29 0.99
N ALA A 10 -13.80 3.31 1.21
CA ALA A 10 -13.33 4.68 1.43
C ALA A 10 -12.22 4.77 2.51
N SER A 11 -12.35 4.00 3.59
CA SER A 11 -11.33 3.90 4.64
C SER A 11 -9.99 3.34 4.15
N ALA A 12 -10.01 2.34 3.26
CA ALA A 12 -8.82 1.76 2.68
C ALA A 12 -8.17 2.72 1.68
N SER A 13 -8.96 3.45 0.89
CA SER A 13 -8.44 4.49 -0.02
C SER A 13 -7.80 5.66 0.74
N ASN A 14 -8.36 6.04 1.89
CA ASN A 14 -7.75 7.05 2.77
C ASN A 14 -6.41 6.56 3.34
N ASN A 15 -6.36 5.32 3.85
CA ASN A 15 -5.12 4.71 4.33
C ASN A 15 -4.05 4.64 3.23
N GLU A 16 -4.43 4.22 2.02
CA GLU A 16 -3.55 4.16 0.86
C GLU A 16 -2.96 5.54 0.55
N SER A 17 -3.80 6.56 0.47
CA SER A 17 -3.38 7.94 0.21
C SER A 17 -2.38 8.43 1.26
N LEU A 18 -2.65 8.16 2.55
CA LEU A 18 -1.75 8.53 3.65
C LEU A 18 -0.40 7.80 3.56
N ILE A 19 -0.41 6.50 3.29
CA ILE A 19 0.82 5.70 3.14
C ILE A 19 1.64 6.21 1.95
N LEU A 20 1.01 6.47 0.81
CA LEU A 20 1.68 6.99 -0.38
C LEU A 20 2.27 8.38 -0.13
N GLN A 21 1.52 9.28 0.53
CA GLN A 21 2.00 10.61 0.88
C GLN A 21 3.22 10.53 1.81
N ALA A 22 3.15 9.71 2.87
CA ALA A 22 4.26 9.52 3.81
C ALA A 22 5.49 8.91 3.12
N LEU A 23 5.30 7.90 2.28
CA LEU A 23 6.38 7.23 1.56
C LEU A 23 7.06 8.17 0.54
N ASN A 24 6.29 9.02 -0.14
CA ASN A 24 6.82 9.99 -1.09
C ASN A 24 7.48 11.19 -0.40
N ALA A 25 7.05 11.56 0.80
CA ALA A 25 7.71 12.60 1.62
C ALA A 25 8.98 12.11 2.32
N SER A 26 9.16 10.80 2.44
CA SER A 26 10.30 10.19 3.14
C SER A 26 11.54 10.05 2.25
N ASN A 27 12.71 9.93 2.88
CA ASN A 27 13.93 9.50 2.20
C ASN A 27 13.82 7.99 1.89
N GLN A 28 13.42 7.66 0.66
CA GLN A 28 13.15 6.28 0.25
C GLN A 28 14.37 5.34 0.40
N ARG A 29 15.60 5.85 0.27
CA ARG A 29 16.80 5.02 0.51
C ARG A 29 16.92 4.64 1.98
N GLN A 30 16.77 5.60 2.87
CA GLN A 30 16.81 5.37 4.31
C GLN A 30 15.68 4.45 4.77
N VAL A 31 14.47 4.63 4.23
CA VAL A 31 13.33 3.74 4.51
C VAL A 31 13.63 2.32 4.05
N ALA A 32 14.18 2.15 2.85
CA ALA A 32 14.54 0.84 2.31
C ALA A 32 15.63 0.15 3.15
N GLU A 33 16.65 0.90 3.57
CA GLU A 33 17.69 0.42 4.50
C GLU A 33 17.10 -0.02 5.84
N MET A 34 16.18 0.76 6.43
CA MET A 34 15.57 0.48 7.72
C MET A 34 14.76 -0.82 7.73
N ILE A 35 14.15 -1.17 6.60
CA ILE A 35 13.39 -2.43 6.43
C ILE A 35 14.18 -3.52 5.69
N ASN A 36 15.48 -3.30 5.46
CA ASN A 36 16.42 -4.22 4.82
C ASN A 36 15.98 -4.71 3.43
N VAL A 37 15.58 -3.77 2.57
CA VAL A 37 15.21 -4.03 1.17
C VAL A 37 15.96 -3.11 0.21
N ASP A 38 16.02 -3.49 -1.07
CA ASP A 38 16.49 -2.58 -2.11
C ASP A 38 15.49 -1.44 -2.35
N ALA A 39 15.99 -0.23 -2.62
CA ALA A 39 15.14 0.94 -2.83
C ALA A 39 14.15 0.78 -4.01
N SER A 40 14.46 -0.05 -5.02
CA SER A 40 13.53 -0.32 -6.11
C SER A 40 12.28 -1.06 -5.63
N ILE A 41 12.35 -1.81 -4.52
CA ILE A 41 11.19 -2.50 -3.94
C ILE A 41 10.12 -1.51 -3.54
N LEU A 42 10.48 -0.36 -2.94
CA LEU A 42 9.50 0.68 -2.59
C LEU A 42 8.78 1.25 -3.82
N SER A 43 9.48 1.35 -4.96
CA SER A 43 8.86 1.78 -6.23
C SER A 43 7.87 0.75 -6.75
N ARG A 44 8.24 -0.53 -6.69
CA ARG A 44 7.39 -1.65 -7.12
C ARG A 44 6.15 -1.78 -6.23
N MET A 45 6.29 -1.61 -4.91
CA MET A 45 5.17 -1.65 -3.98
C MET A 45 4.05 -0.66 -4.33
N LYS A 46 4.41 0.50 -4.91
CA LYS A 46 3.47 1.56 -5.30
C LYS A 46 2.78 1.33 -6.65
N THR A 47 3.40 0.56 -7.55
CA THR A 47 3.03 0.57 -8.98
C THR A 47 2.76 -0.79 -9.57
N GLU A 48 3.42 -1.84 -9.07
CA GLU A 48 3.26 -3.20 -9.57
C GLU A 48 2.02 -3.85 -8.95
N LYS A 49 1.03 -4.15 -9.80
CA LYS A 49 -0.12 -4.96 -9.40
C LYS A 49 0.29 -6.43 -9.26
N LYS A 50 -0.13 -7.06 -8.17
CA LYS A 50 0.03 -8.50 -7.94
C LYS A 50 -1.13 -9.28 -8.56
N SER A 51 -1.08 -10.60 -8.43
CA SER A 51 -2.09 -11.54 -8.95
C SER A 51 -3.51 -11.27 -8.42
N ASN A 52 -3.64 -10.58 -7.28
CA ASN A 52 -4.91 -10.15 -6.70
C ASN A 52 -5.46 -8.84 -7.30
N GLY A 53 -4.75 -8.22 -8.27
CA GLY A 53 -5.15 -6.98 -8.93
C GLY A 53 -4.81 -5.69 -8.18
N TRP A 54 -4.15 -5.81 -7.03
CA TRP A 54 -3.75 -4.71 -6.14
C TRP A 54 -2.23 -4.55 -6.14
N THR A 55 -1.78 -3.31 -6.00
CA THR A 55 -0.41 -3.01 -5.57
C THR A 55 -0.23 -3.43 -4.11
N GLU A 56 1.02 -3.53 -3.66
CA GLU A 56 1.31 -3.86 -2.26
C GLU A 56 0.70 -2.82 -1.31
N ILE A 57 0.73 -1.53 -1.67
CA ILE A 57 0.17 -0.46 -0.82
C ILE A 57 -1.35 -0.55 -0.75
N GLU A 58 -2.03 -0.78 -1.87
CA GLU A 58 -3.49 -1.01 -1.89
C GLU A 58 -3.86 -2.22 -1.03
N PHE A 59 -3.09 -3.32 -1.15
CA PHE A 59 -3.30 -4.52 -0.35
C PHE A 59 -3.12 -4.28 1.15
N ILE A 60 -2.04 -3.61 1.57
CA ILE A 60 -1.80 -3.27 2.98
C ILE A 60 -2.95 -2.40 3.51
N SER A 61 -3.39 -1.42 2.72
CA SER A 61 -4.46 -0.50 3.12
C SER A 61 -5.81 -1.22 3.30
N PHE A 62 -6.11 -2.16 2.40
CA PHE A 62 -7.28 -3.02 2.49
C PHE A 62 -7.18 -3.96 3.69
N LEU A 63 -6.01 -4.58 3.91
CA LEU A 63 -5.75 -5.47 5.03
C LEU A 63 -5.98 -4.76 6.36
N LEU A 64 -5.37 -3.58 6.55
CA LEU A 64 -5.53 -2.76 7.76
C LEU A 64 -7.01 -2.46 8.02
N THR A 65 -7.73 -2.04 6.97
CA THR A 65 -9.18 -1.76 7.06
C THR A 65 -9.96 -3.01 7.45
N ALA A 66 -9.67 -4.16 6.84
CA ALA A 66 -10.36 -5.42 7.09
C ALA A 66 -10.17 -5.94 8.52
N ILE A 67 -9.04 -5.65 9.16
CA ILE A 67 -8.75 -6.03 10.54
C ILE A 67 -9.09 -4.93 11.57
N GLY A 68 -9.78 -3.86 11.15
CA GLY A 68 -10.22 -2.78 12.02
C GLY A 68 -9.11 -1.81 12.46
N LEU A 69 -7.96 -1.82 11.78
CA LEU A 69 -6.86 -0.87 11.98
C LEU A 69 -6.95 0.30 10.99
N LYS A 70 -6.40 1.45 11.39
CA LYS A 70 -6.30 2.65 10.56
C LYS A 70 -4.93 3.29 10.66
N VAL A 71 -4.51 3.94 9.58
CA VAL A 71 -3.33 4.81 9.57
C VAL A 71 -3.79 6.18 10.10
N VAL A 72 -3.07 6.73 11.08
CA VAL A 72 -3.42 7.99 11.79
C VAL A 72 -2.24 8.94 11.73
#